data_AF-A0A1G2R1H4-F1
#
_entry.id   AF-A0A1G2R1H4-F1
#
_cell.length_a   1.000
_cell.length_b   1.000
_cell.length_c   1.000
_cell.angle_alpha   90.00
_cell.angle_beta   90.00
_cell.angle_gamma   90.00
#
_symmetry.space_group_name_H-M   'P 1'
#
loop_
_entity.id
_entity.type
_entity.pdbx_description
1 polymer ?
#
loop_
_entity_poly.entity_id
_entity_poly.type
_entity_poly.pdbx_seq_one_letter_code
_entity_poly.pdbx_strand_id
1 'polypeptide(L)'
;MNKQLLDYIQQSLEKGCAVEQIRVALVKQGWSENEINEAITKAQEAISQKLLTQSLPLAPRKKAEWELSLKNISASQILLYLGALVVVLAGVIYVGIGWSHWGAIPRILAIFVPMVICFGTGVALWPAEHQKKQSLVFLVVGALLFPLFLVVALKELQVFSEPFSIGFCLTVSSLALLLYLGLNVIFRSPVWAFLYHLVFLFAYYFFLRIMGFESIAESGVIAWLFLIPATAYVGGSIWYEKRGETEAGYYSYVFGVFAILFAFIRLLQEMPNSAVWLVAFLLAGIAYFGMGMLYEKNGYYKYCQGLYLLGAGVVFFALLRAWIDGTLLKGAMGIVSVESEKVIGWSNVILGVLYLFLAVSMGELKKLRFHEAARYAEFFEGVGCFWFLGALHYLGLGGREPVYETLVLLGSLGFIFLSVLRISRQFLYIGTMSLIIYIFSIRGEYFENSVGWPLTLFVAGLASMAVGVGIEKMRRRYFSTKP
;
A
#
# COMPACT_ATOMS: atom_id res chain seq x y z
N MET A 1 -35.14 15.90 36.20
CA MET A 1 -34.75 14.73 37.02
C MET A 1 -33.53 15.08 37.86
N ASN A 2 -33.60 14.89 39.17
CA ASN A 2 -32.48 15.22 40.07
C ASN A 2 -31.34 14.22 39.91
N LYS A 3 -30.13 14.71 39.59
CA LYS A 3 -28.97 13.85 39.33
C LYS A 3 -28.53 13.06 40.56
N GLN A 4 -28.63 13.65 41.75
CA GLN A 4 -28.26 12.98 43.01
C GLN A 4 -29.18 11.78 43.31
N LEU A 5 -30.46 11.91 42.98
CA LEU A 5 -31.45 10.84 43.14
C LEU A 5 -31.13 9.67 42.20
N LEU A 6 -30.83 9.96 40.92
CA LEU A 6 -30.47 8.94 39.94
C LEU A 6 -29.18 8.20 40.34
N ASP A 7 -28.14 8.94 40.73
CA ASP A 7 -26.84 8.36 41.12
C ASP A 7 -26.99 7.46 42.35
N TYR A 8 -27.78 7.89 43.35
CA TYR A 8 -28.07 7.08 44.54
C TYR A 8 -28.83 5.79 44.20
N ILE A 9 -29.84 5.87 43.34
CA ILE A 9 -30.63 4.70 42.92
C ILE A 9 -29.76 3.74 42.11
N GLN A 10 -28.96 4.24 41.16
CA GLN A 10 -28.02 3.41 40.40
C GLN A 10 -27.05 2.68 41.33
N GLN A 11 -26.41 3.40 42.26
CA GLN A 11 -25.46 2.79 43.20
C GLN A 11 -26.13 1.77 44.14
N SER A 12 -27.38 2.01 44.54
CA SER A 12 -28.12 1.10 45.42
C SER A 12 -28.56 -0.17 44.68
N LEU A 13 -29.00 -0.04 43.42
CA LEU A 13 -29.32 -1.18 42.56
C LEU A 13 -28.07 -2.01 42.24
N GLU A 14 -26.92 -1.36 41.98
CA GLU A 14 -25.63 -2.04 41.79
C GLU A 14 -25.17 -2.81 43.03
N LYS A 15 -25.57 -2.37 44.24
CA LYS A 15 -25.32 -3.08 45.50
C LYS A 15 -26.33 -4.21 45.79
N GLY A 16 -27.32 -4.42 44.92
CA GLY A 16 -28.33 -5.47 45.08
C GLY A 16 -29.48 -5.12 46.03
N CYS A 17 -29.69 -3.85 46.35
CA CYS A 17 -30.84 -3.44 47.17
C CYS A 17 -32.15 -3.65 46.39
N ALA A 18 -33.19 -4.14 47.08
CA ALA A 18 -34.51 -4.29 46.47
C ALA A 18 -35.13 -2.91 46.18
N VAL A 19 -35.83 -2.79 45.05
CA VAL A 19 -36.46 -1.54 44.60
C VAL A 19 -37.37 -0.94 45.68
N GLU A 20 -38.11 -1.78 46.40
CA GLU A 20 -39.00 -1.33 47.49
C GLU A 20 -38.24 -0.77 48.71
N GLN A 21 -37.05 -1.29 49.03
CA GLN A 21 -36.23 -0.75 50.11
C GLN A 21 -35.69 0.64 49.76
N ILE A 22 -35.30 0.82 48.49
CA ILE A 22 -34.85 2.11 47.95
C ILE A 22 -36.01 3.11 47.98
N ARG A 23 -37.21 2.69 47.55
CA ARG A 23 -38.44 3.50 47.56
C ARG A 23 -38.78 3.99 48.96
N VAL A 24 -38.85 3.09 49.94
CA VAL A 24 -39.17 3.43 51.35
C VAL A 24 -38.15 4.40 51.95
N ALA A 25 -36.85 4.20 51.67
CA ALA A 25 -35.80 5.08 52.16
C ALA A 25 -35.90 6.50 51.58
N LEU A 26 -36.21 6.62 50.28
CA LEU A 26 -36.33 7.91 49.60
C LEU A 26 -37.62 8.65 49.96
N VAL A 27 -38.74 7.95 50.10
CA VAL A 27 -39.99 8.56 50.61
C VAL A 27 -39.79 9.12 52.01
N LYS A 28 -39.08 8.39 52.88
CA LYS A 28 -38.74 8.87 54.25
C LYS A 28 -37.87 10.12 54.25
N GLN A 29 -37.10 10.36 53.18
CA GLN A 29 -36.28 11.56 52.99
C GLN A 29 -37.03 12.72 52.31
N GLY A 30 -38.33 12.55 52.01
CA GLY A 30 -39.19 13.60 51.45
C GLY A 30 -39.22 13.68 49.92
N TRP A 31 -38.71 12.66 49.21
CA TRP A 31 -38.83 12.59 47.74
C TRP A 31 -40.24 12.18 47.33
N SER A 32 -40.75 12.77 46.24
CA SER A 32 -42.07 12.41 45.71
C SER A 32 -42.03 11.03 45.04
N GLU A 33 -43.11 10.25 45.15
CA GLU A 33 -43.17 8.90 44.55
C GLU A 33 -42.97 8.92 43.03
N ASN A 34 -43.44 9.98 42.35
CA ASN A 34 -43.29 10.12 40.91
C ASN A 34 -41.83 10.30 40.48
N GLU A 35 -41.05 11.11 41.20
CA GLU A 35 -39.62 11.30 40.92
C GLU A 35 -38.82 10.02 41.20
N ILE A 36 -39.19 9.29 42.27
CA ILE A 36 -38.58 8.00 42.61
C ILE A 36 -38.83 6.98 41.49
N ASN A 37 -40.09 6.85 41.02
CA ASN A 37 -40.45 5.93 39.93
C ASN A 37 -39.71 6.26 38.63
N GLU A 38 -39.66 7.53 38.23
CA GLU A 38 -38.97 7.96 37.00
C GLU A 38 -37.46 7.64 37.08
N ALA A 39 -36.83 7.89 38.23
CA ALA A 39 -35.41 7.65 38.42
C ALA A 39 -35.07 6.16 38.52
N ILE A 40 -35.95 5.32 39.09
CA ILE A 40 -35.81 3.85 39.10
C ILE A 40 -35.83 3.31 37.67
N THR A 41 -36.80 3.72 36.84
CA THR A 41 -36.91 3.25 35.45
C THR A 41 -35.64 3.60 34.66
N LYS A 42 -35.18 4.83 34.74
CA LYS A 42 -33.94 5.27 34.06
C LYS A 42 -32.68 4.59 34.59
N ALA A 43 -32.60 4.33 35.89
CA ALA A 43 -31.48 3.58 36.47
C ALA A 43 -31.48 2.12 35.98
N GLN A 44 -32.63 1.47 35.89
CA GLN A 44 -32.78 0.12 35.36
C GLN A 44 -32.44 0.05 33.86
N GLU A 45 -32.84 1.04 33.06
CA GLU A 45 -32.46 1.15 31.64
C GLU A 45 -30.94 1.29 31.49
N ALA A 46 -30.31 2.16 32.29
CA ALA A 46 -28.86 2.36 32.26
C ALA A 46 -28.09 1.09 32.68
N ILE A 47 -28.56 0.39 33.72
CA ILE A 47 -27.98 -0.87 34.17
C ILE A 47 -28.18 -1.97 33.11
N SER A 48 -29.34 -2.03 32.46
CA SER A 48 -29.61 -2.99 31.38
C SER A 48 -28.72 -2.73 30.16
N GLN A 49 -28.52 -1.46 29.76
CA GLN A 49 -27.55 -1.10 28.72
C GLN A 49 -26.12 -1.46 29.12
N LYS A 50 -25.72 -1.20 30.36
CA LYS A 50 -24.40 -1.56 30.89
C LYS A 50 -24.19 -3.08 30.89
N LEU A 51 -25.21 -3.86 31.26
CA LEU A 51 -25.21 -5.32 31.21
C LEU A 51 -25.19 -5.85 29.77
N LEU A 52 -25.94 -5.25 28.84
CA LEU A 52 -25.86 -5.58 27.41
C LEU A 52 -24.46 -5.30 26.84
N THR A 53 -23.77 -4.29 27.36
CA THR A 53 -22.40 -3.93 26.96
C THR A 53 -21.33 -4.80 27.65
N GLN A 54 -21.60 -5.33 28.85
CA GLN A 54 -20.69 -6.17 29.64
C GLN A 54 -20.87 -7.69 29.43
N SER A 55 -22.05 -8.16 29.01
CA SER A 55 -22.42 -9.59 29.01
C SER A 55 -21.90 -10.43 27.84
N LEU A 56 -21.16 -9.83 26.91
CA LEU A 56 -20.23 -10.59 26.09
C LEU A 56 -18.84 -10.04 26.42
N PRO A 57 -18.00 -10.75 27.21
CA PRO A 57 -16.58 -10.61 27.01
C PRO A 57 -16.39 -10.91 25.53
N LEU A 58 -16.25 -9.86 24.71
CA LEU A 58 -15.90 -9.94 23.31
C LEU A 58 -14.69 -10.85 23.32
N ALA A 59 -14.89 -12.13 22.99
CA ALA A 59 -13.85 -13.15 23.02
C ALA A 59 -12.66 -12.48 22.35
N PRO A 60 -11.56 -12.24 23.09
CA PRO A 60 -10.62 -11.15 22.82
C PRO A 60 -10.36 -11.16 21.34
N ARG A 61 -10.93 -10.17 20.63
CA ARG A 61 -11.14 -10.20 19.18
C ARG A 61 -9.85 -10.75 18.60
N LYS A 62 -9.88 -12.01 18.15
CA LYS A 62 -8.67 -12.83 17.93
C LYS A 62 -7.78 -11.99 17.03
N LYS A 63 -6.84 -11.24 17.63
CA LYS A 63 -6.12 -10.20 16.90
C LYS A 63 -5.50 -10.94 15.75
N ALA A 64 -5.76 -10.47 14.53
CA ALA A 64 -5.29 -11.17 13.35
C ALA A 64 -3.82 -11.48 13.60
N GLU A 65 -3.47 -12.77 13.65
CA GLU A 65 -2.16 -13.29 14.08
C GLU A 65 -1.00 -12.72 13.22
N TRP A 66 -1.39 -12.00 12.16
CA TRP A 66 -0.60 -11.34 11.14
C TRP A 66 -0.36 -9.84 11.39
N GLU A 67 -0.80 -9.24 12.50
CA GLU A 67 -0.33 -7.90 12.89
C GLU A 67 1.18 -7.96 13.19
N LEU A 68 1.98 -7.74 12.14
CA LEU A 68 3.42 -7.52 12.25
C LEU A 68 3.63 -6.25 13.06
N SER A 69 3.91 -6.41 14.36
CA SER A 69 4.47 -5.34 15.18
C SER A 69 5.82 -4.94 14.57
N LEU A 70 5.78 -3.96 13.67
CA LEU A 70 6.98 -3.34 13.07
C LEU A 70 7.90 -2.74 14.15
N LYS A 71 7.39 -2.55 15.38
CA LYS A 71 8.17 -2.07 16.53
C LYS A 71 9.22 -3.08 17.01
N ASN A 72 9.05 -4.36 16.68
CA ASN A 72 9.90 -5.45 17.17
C ASN A 72 10.52 -6.28 16.03
N ILE A 73 10.86 -5.66 14.90
CA ILE A 73 11.59 -6.38 13.84
C ILE A 73 13.01 -6.65 14.35
N SER A 74 13.34 -7.93 14.46
CA SER A 74 14.68 -8.39 14.83
C SER A 74 15.66 -8.28 13.66
N ALA A 75 16.95 -8.10 13.95
CA ALA A 75 18.00 -8.05 12.93
C ALA A 75 17.97 -9.28 11.99
N SER A 76 17.66 -10.47 12.50
CA SER A 76 17.48 -11.69 11.71
C SER A 76 16.38 -11.56 10.65
N GLN A 77 15.26 -10.92 11.02
CA GLN A 77 14.15 -10.67 10.10
C GLN A 77 14.52 -9.62 9.05
N ILE A 78 15.25 -8.56 9.44
CA ILE A 78 15.73 -7.55 8.48
C ILE A 78 16.61 -8.21 7.43
N LEU A 79 17.59 -9.03 7.83
CA LEU A 79 18.48 -9.75 6.89
C LEU A 79 17.71 -10.73 5.99
N LEU A 80 16.70 -11.40 6.54
CA LEU A 80 15.84 -12.30 5.78
C LEU A 80 15.02 -11.55 4.72
N TYR A 81 14.35 -10.46 5.10
CA TYR A 81 13.54 -9.66 4.16
C TYR A 81 14.40 -8.93 3.13
N LEU A 82 15.56 -8.42 3.54
CA LEU A 82 16.52 -7.78 2.64
C LEU A 82 17.08 -8.80 1.63
N GLY A 83 17.48 -9.98 2.10
CA GLY A 83 17.96 -11.04 1.22
C GLY A 83 16.88 -11.50 0.22
N ALA A 84 15.64 -11.65 0.68
CA ALA A 84 14.48 -11.96 -0.16
C ALA A 84 14.28 -10.92 -1.27
N LEU A 85 14.35 -9.63 -0.91
CA LEU A 85 14.25 -8.53 -1.87
C LEU A 85 15.39 -8.58 -2.90
N VAL A 86 16.63 -8.80 -2.46
CA VAL A 86 17.80 -8.90 -3.34
C VAL A 86 17.67 -10.07 -4.32
N VAL A 87 17.16 -11.24 -3.88
CA VAL A 87 16.93 -12.39 -4.77
C VAL A 87 15.89 -12.09 -5.85
N VAL A 88 14.77 -11.45 -5.50
CA VAL A 88 13.74 -11.07 -6.48
C VAL A 88 14.27 -10.02 -7.46
N LEU A 89 14.97 -9.00 -6.96
CA LEU A 89 15.61 -7.98 -7.80
C LEU A 89 16.65 -8.59 -8.74
N ALA A 90 17.47 -9.53 -8.25
CA ALA A 90 18.41 -10.28 -9.07
C ALA A 90 17.69 -10.97 -10.23
N GLY A 91 16.54 -11.62 -9.97
CA GLY A 91 15.71 -12.22 -11.02
C GLY A 91 15.16 -11.24 -12.05
N VAL A 92 14.69 -10.07 -11.61
CA VAL A 92 14.16 -9.04 -12.53
C VAL A 92 15.29 -8.47 -13.40
N ILE A 93 16.41 -8.09 -12.78
CA ILE A 93 17.57 -7.55 -13.49
C ILE A 93 18.17 -8.60 -14.40
N TYR A 94 18.16 -9.86 -13.96
CA TYR A 94 18.46 -10.99 -14.80
C TYR A 94 17.57 -10.90 -16.07
N VAL A 95 16.26 -11.05 -15.99
CA VAL A 95 15.42 -11.04 -17.21
C VAL A 95 15.64 -9.81 -18.12
N GLY A 96 16.00 -8.64 -17.56
CA GLY A 96 16.29 -7.41 -18.30
C GLY A 96 17.65 -7.33 -19.02
N ILE A 97 18.71 -7.97 -18.53
CA ILE A 97 20.05 -7.90 -19.15
C ILE A 97 20.04 -8.68 -20.47
N GLY A 98 20.53 -8.08 -21.55
CA GLY A 98 20.63 -8.72 -22.87
C GLY A 98 21.53 -9.96 -22.85
N TRP A 99 20.94 -11.15 -22.85
CA TRP A 99 21.65 -12.41 -22.60
C TRP A 99 22.44 -13.01 -23.76
N SER A 100 22.55 -12.32 -24.89
CA SER A 100 22.93 -12.88 -26.20
C SER A 100 24.16 -13.81 -26.17
N HIS A 101 25.11 -13.56 -25.27
CA HIS A 101 26.35 -14.33 -25.12
C HIS A 101 26.20 -15.70 -24.42
N TRP A 102 25.10 -15.98 -23.70
CA TRP A 102 24.90 -17.22 -22.95
C TRP A 102 24.08 -18.22 -23.75
N GLY A 103 24.35 -19.52 -23.60
CA GLY A 103 23.46 -20.56 -24.11
C GLY A 103 22.10 -20.57 -23.38
N ALA A 104 21.07 -21.12 -24.02
CA ALA A 104 19.72 -21.21 -23.46
C ALA A 104 19.68 -21.92 -22.08
N ILE A 105 20.43 -23.02 -21.92
CA ILE A 105 20.42 -23.84 -20.69
C ILE A 105 20.93 -23.05 -19.47
N PRO A 106 22.13 -22.42 -19.48
CA PRO A 106 22.56 -21.54 -18.41
C PRO A 106 21.54 -20.45 -18.07
N ARG A 107 20.84 -19.90 -19.07
CA ARG A 107 19.86 -18.84 -18.82
C ARG A 107 18.66 -19.32 -18.03
N ILE A 108 18.14 -20.49 -18.40
CA ILE A 108 17.03 -21.12 -17.68
C ILE A 108 17.47 -21.52 -16.27
N LEU A 109 18.64 -22.14 -16.13
CA LEU A 109 19.14 -22.63 -14.84
C LEU A 109 19.42 -21.49 -13.84
N ALA A 110 19.88 -20.34 -14.31
CA ALA A 110 20.21 -19.21 -13.46
C ALA A 110 19.02 -18.68 -12.62
N ILE A 111 17.79 -18.76 -13.13
CA ILE A 111 16.58 -18.42 -12.35
C ILE A 111 15.96 -19.67 -11.72
N PHE A 112 15.98 -20.81 -12.43
CA PHE A 112 15.36 -22.04 -11.95
C PHE A 112 15.96 -22.52 -10.62
N VAL A 113 17.28 -22.50 -10.48
CA VAL A 113 17.97 -22.96 -9.26
C VAL A 113 17.58 -22.14 -8.01
N PRO A 114 17.71 -20.79 -7.98
CA PRO A 114 17.30 -20.01 -6.82
C PRO A 114 15.79 -20.10 -6.54
N MET A 115 14.96 -20.22 -7.58
CA MET A 115 13.51 -20.46 -7.43
C MET A 115 13.24 -21.76 -6.66
N VAL A 116 13.85 -22.88 -7.09
CA VAL A 116 13.69 -24.19 -6.45
C VAL A 116 14.26 -24.21 -5.04
N ILE A 117 15.42 -23.59 -4.80
CA ILE A 117 16.02 -23.48 -3.46
C ILE A 117 15.06 -22.72 -2.53
N CYS A 118 14.56 -21.57 -2.96
CA CYS A 118 13.65 -20.77 -2.15
C CYS A 118 12.34 -21.51 -1.88
N PHE A 119 11.73 -22.06 -2.92
CA PHE A 119 10.46 -22.76 -2.80
C PHE A 119 10.60 -24.02 -1.93
N GLY A 120 11.61 -24.85 -2.18
CA GLY A 120 11.88 -26.07 -1.42
C GLY A 120 12.20 -25.80 0.05
N THR A 121 13.01 -24.77 0.34
CA THR A 121 13.30 -24.35 1.72
C THR A 121 12.04 -23.84 2.41
N GLY A 122 11.21 -23.06 1.69
CA GLY A 122 9.92 -22.59 2.17
C GLY A 122 9.00 -23.75 2.57
N VAL A 123 8.83 -24.74 1.68
CA VAL A 123 8.02 -25.96 1.94
C VAL A 123 8.58 -26.73 3.14
N ALA A 124 9.90 -26.94 3.21
CA ALA A 124 10.55 -27.70 4.28
C ALA A 124 10.41 -27.04 5.66
N LEU A 125 10.41 -25.70 5.72
CA LEU A 125 10.24 -24.94 6.97
C LEU A 125 8.77 -24.77 7.38
N TRP A 126 7.81 -25.06 6.51
CA TRP A 126 6.38 -24.79 6.76
C TRP A 126 5.79 -25.58 7.95
N PRO A 127 6.09 -26.88 8.14
CA PRO A 127 5.56 -27.65 9.27
C PRO A 127 6.01 -27.12 10.64
N ALA A 128 7.15 -26.42 10.69
CA ALA A 128 7.68 -25.85 11.92
C ALA A 128 6.92 -24.58 12.28
N GLU A 129 5.97 -24.69 13.22
CA GLU A 129 5.12 -23.58 13.66
C GLU A 129 5.90 -22.30 14.00
N HIS A 130 7.03 -22.49 14.68
CA HIS A 130 7.91 -21.44 15.12
C HIS A 130 8.63 -20.74 13.95
N GLN A 131 8.78 -21.39 12.79
CA GLN A 131 9.45 -20.87 11.59
C GLN A 131 8.48 -20.47 10.47
N LYS A 132 7.15 -20.51 10.70
CA LYS A 132 6.12 -20.14 9.71
C LYS A 132 6.40 -18.81 9.02
N LYS A 133 6.86 -17.79 9.76
CA LYS A 133 7.22 -16.47 9.17
C LYS A 133 8.39 -16.57 8.18
N GLN A 134 9.39 -17.39 8.49
CA GLN A 134 10.58 -17.54 7.64
C GLN A 134 10.24 -18.37 6.41
N SER A 135 9.53 -19.48 6.61
CA SER A 135 8.96 -20.31 5.55
C SER A 135 8.14 -19.49 4.56
N LEU A 136 7.26 -18.61 5.06
CA LEU A 136 6.45 -17.73 4.22
C LEU A 136 7.30 -16.82 3.32
N VAL A 137 8.40 -16.25 3.84
CA VAL A 137 9.29 -15.40 3.03
C VAL A 137 9.92 -16.20 1.89
N PHE A 138 10.45 -17.38 2.18
CA PHE A 138 11.05 -18.26 1.17
C PHE A 138 10.03 -18.71 0.11
N LEU A 139 8.82 -19.08 0.53
CA LEU A 139 7.74 -19.43 -0.39
C LEU A 139 7.35 -18.25 -1.28
N VAL A 140 7.22 -17.04 -0.73
CA VAL A 140 6.87 -15.84 -1.49
C VAL A 140 7.96 -15.51 -2.52
N VAL A 141 9.24 -15.58 -2.14
CA VAL A 141 10.35 -15.37 -3.09
C VAL A 141 10.32 -16.40 -4.21
N GLY A 142 10.17 -17.69 -3.88
CA GLY A 142 10.06 -18.75 -4.88
C GLY A 142 8.87 -18.54 -5.82
N ALA A 143 7.72 -18.15 -5.28
CA ALA A 143 6.51 -17.85 -6.04
C ALA A 143 6.69 -16.63 -6.96
N LEU A 144 7.37 -15.57 -6.51
CA LEU A 144 7.66 -14.38 -7.32
C LEU A 144 8.69 -14.65 -8.43
N LEU A 145 9.64 -15.56 -8.23
CA LEU A 145 10.59 -15.97 -9.26
C LEU A 145 9.95 -16.86 -10.34
N PHE A 146 8.84 -17.54 -10.03
CA PHE A 146 8.16 -18.45 -10.97
C PHE A 146 7.71 -17.79 -12.29
N PRO A 147 6.98 -16.65 -12.31
CA PRO A 147 6.64 -16.00 -13.57
C PRO A 147 7.88 -15.55 -14.35
N LEU A 148 8.96 -15.13 -13.67
CA LEU A 148 10.23 -14.77 -14.33
C LEU A 148 10.90 -15.98 -14.98
N PHE A 149 10.89 -17.11 -14.28
CA PHE A 149 11.34 -18.40 -14.82
C PHE A 149 10.53 -18.78 -16.06
N LEU A 150 9.20 -18.70 -16.03
CA LEU A 150 8.35 -19.00 -17.18
C LEU A 150 8.66 -18.09 -18.37
N VAL A 151 8.87 -16.79 -18.15
CA VAL A 151 9.23 -15.85 -19.21
C VAL A 151 10.52 -16.28 -19.90
N VAL A 152 11.56 -16.62 -19.13
CA VAL A 152 12.85 -17.06 -19.69
C VAL A 152 12.72 -18.43 -20.35
N ALA A 153 12.08 -19.40 -19.70
CA ALA A 153 11.92 -20.75 -20.23
C ALA A 153 11.14 -20.76 -21.54
N LEU A 154 9.98 -20.10 -21.61
CA LEU A 154 9.15 -20.08 -22.82
C LEU A 154 9.83 -19.32 -23.98
N LYS A 155 10.58 -18.25 -23.66
CA LYS A 155 11.36 -17.50 -24.66
C LYS A 155 12.52 -18.33 -25.22
N GLU A 156 13.32 -18.94 -24.36
CA GLU A 156 14.51 -19.70 -24.77
C GLU A 156 14.14 -21.04 -25.44
N LEU A 157 13.01 -21.64 -25.07
CA LEU A 157 12.47 -22.84 -25.71
C LEU A 157 11.67 -22.54 -26.99
N GLN A 158 11.52 -21.27 -27.36
CA GLN A 158 10.80 -20.81 -28.56
C GLN A 158 9.38 -21.40 -28.68
N VAL A 159 8.66 -21.51 -27.55
CA VAL A 159 7.29 -22.07 -27.51
C VAL A 159 6.31 -21.19 -28.29
N PHE A 160 6.59 -19.89 -28.39
CA PHE A 160 5.82 -18.91 -29.15
C PHE A 160 6.68 -18.31 -30.26
N SER A 161 6.07 -18.01 -31.41
CA SER A 161 6.74 -17.36 -32.54
C SER A 161 7.27 -15.97 -32.19
N GLU A 162 6.51 -15.23 -31.38
CA GLU A 162 6.88 -13.90 -30.91
C GLU A 162 6.87 -13.85 -29.38
N PRO A 163 8.01 -13.49 -28.74
CA PRO A 163 8.04 -13.29 -27.30
C PRO A 163 7.15 -12.10 -26.93
N PHE A 164 6.47 -12.20 -25.78
CA PHE A 164 5.54 -11.16 -25.29
C PHE A 164 4.30 -10.89 -26.16
N SER A 165 3.96 -11.80 -27.08
CA SER A 165 2.62 -11.83 -27.70
C SER A 165 1.51 -11.95 -26.65
N ILE A 166 0.28 -11.60 -27.01
CA ILE A 166 -0.87 -11.69 -26.09
C ILE A 166 -1.03 -13.13 -25.56
N GLY A 167 -0.85 -14.14 -26.43
CA GLY A 167 -0.87 -15.55 -26.04
C GLY A 167 0.25 -15.93 -25.07
N PHE A 168 1.46 -15.39 -25.26
CA PHE A 168 2.58 -15.57 -24.32
C PHE A 168 2.23 -15.00 -22.93
N CYS A 169 1.78 -13.74 -22.87
CA CYS A 169 1.44 -13.06 -21.62
C CYS A 169 0.28 -13.74 -20.87
N LEU A 170 -0.75 -14.18 -21.61
CA LEU A 170 -1.86 -14.94 -21.04
C LEU A 170 -1.40 -16.28 -20.47
N THR A 171 -0.51 -16.99 -21.18
CA THR A 171 0.01 -18.29 -20.73
C THR A 171 0.82 -18.15 -19.44
N VAL A 172 1.75 -17.19 -19.38
CA VAL A 172 2.53 -16.91 -18.17
C VAL A 172 1.61 -16.54 -17.00
N SER A 173 0.65 -15.64 -17.23
CA SER A 173 -0.29 -15.21 -16.18
C SER A 173 -1.18 -16.35 -15.70
N SER A 174 -1.67 -17.20 -16.60
CA SER A 174 -2.54 -18.34 -16.25
C SER A 174 -1.79 -19.41 -15.46
N LEU A 175 -0.57 -19.75 -15.85
CA LEU A 175 0.26 -20.72 -15.11
C LEU A 175 0.64 -20.18 -13.72
N ALA A 176 0.98 -18.90 -13.62
CA ALA A 176 1.23 -18.25 -12.34
C ALA A 176 -0.03 -18.24 -11.45
N LEU A 177 -1.21 -17.97 -12.02
CA LEU A 177 -2.49 -18.02 -11.32
C LEU A 177 -2.76 -19.41 -10.74
N LEU A 178 -2.57 -20.46 -11.55
CA LEU A 178 -2.74 -21.86 -11.11
C LEU A 178 -1.79 -22.21 -9.96
N LEU A 179 -0.52 -21.80 -10.05
CA LEU A 179 0.42 -21.97 -8.96
C LEU A 179 -0.10 -21.28 -7.68
N TYR A 180 -0.51 -20.01 -7.78
CA TYR A 180 -0.94 -19.23 -6.61
C TYR A 180 -2.23 -19.75 -5.99
N LEU A 181 -3.16 -20.27 -6.79
CA LEU A 181 -4.34 -20.98 -6.29
C LEU A 181 -3.94 -22.26 -5.55
N GLY A 182 -3.01 -23.05 -6.11
CA GLY A 182 -2.47 -24.24 -5.44
C GLY A 182 -1.80 -23.89 -4.10
N LEU A 183 -0.99 -22.83 -4.07
CA LEU A 183 -0.37 -22.33 -2.83
C LEU A 183 -1.40 -21.87 -1.81
N ASN A 184 -2.46 -21.19 -2.24
CA ASN A 184 -3.55 -20.78 -1.35
C ASN A 184 -4.24 -21.99 -0.71
N VAL A 185 -4.50 -23.05 -1.49
CA VAL A 185 -5.12 -24.29 -1.00
C VAL A 185 -4.21 -25.02 -0.01
N ILE A 186 -2.91 -25.14 -0.33
CA ILE A 186 -1.93 -25.90 0.49
C ILE A 186 -1.59 -25.14 1.79
N PHE A 187 -1.29 -23.85 1.69
CA PHE A 187 -0.71 -23.08 2.80
C PHE A 187 -1.73 -22.20 3.54
N ARG A 188 -2.91 -21.94 2.96
CA ARG A 188 -4.00 -21.15 3.57
C ARG A 188 -3.56 -19.80 4.16
N SER A 189 -2.58 -19.15 3.52
CA SER A 189 -2.06 -17.84 3.94
C SER A 189 -2.72 -16.72 3.13
N PRO A 190 -3.08 -15.58 3.75
CA PRO A 190 -3.69 -14.45 3.06
C PRO A 190 -2.78 -13.80 2.00
N VAL A 191 -1.46 -14.02 2.08
CA VAL A 191 -0.51 -13.48 1.09
C VAL A 191 -0.79 -14.05 -0.30
N TRP A 192 -1.20 -15.32 -0.39
CA TRP A 192 -1.57 -15.94 -1.66
C TRP A 192 -2.84 -15.32 -2.25
N ALA A 193 -3.77 -14.91 -1.38
CA ALA A 193 -4.96 -14.18 -1.80
C ALA A 193 -4.59 -12.90 -2.55
N PHE A 194 -3.70 -12.10 -1.99
CA PHE A 194 -3.21 -10.91 -2.66
C PHE A 194 -2.58 -11.20 -4.03
N LEU A 195 -1.69 -12.20 -4.09
CA LEU A 195 -0.96 -12.53 -5.33
C LEU A 195 -1.86 -13.08 -6.43
N TYR A 196 -2.81 -13.97 -6.13
CA TYR A 196 -3.70 -14.49 -7.17
C TYR A 196 -4.68 -13.43 -7.67
N HIS A 197 -5.16 -12.49 -6.84
CA HIS A 197 -6.03 -11.40 -7.32
C HIS A 197 -5.28 -10.50 -8.30
N LEU A 198 -4.02 -10.16 -7.99
CA LEU A 198 -3.17 -9.39 -8.88
C LEU A 198 -3.00 -10.10 -10.24
N VAL A 199 -2.63 -11.38 -10.22
CA VAL A 199 -2.43 -12.15 -11.46
C VAL A 199 -3.75 -12.42 -12.19
N PHE A 200 -4.86 -12.59 -11.47
CA PHE A 200 -6.19 -12.71 -12.06
C PHE A 200 -6.57 -11.45 -12.83
N LEU A 201 -6.29 -10.25 -12.29
CA LEU A 201 -6.53 -9.00 -13.00
C LEU A 201 -5.72 -8.92 -14.30
N PHE A 202 -4.45 -9.35 -14.28
CA PHE A 202 -3.64 -9.44 -15.51
C PHE A 202 -4.21 -10.44 -16.51
N ALA A 203 -4.55 -11.66 -16.07
CA ALA A 203 -5.14 -12.68 -16.93
C ALA A 203 -6.48 -12.21 -17.53
N TYR A 204 -7.32 -11.59 -16.73
CA TYR A 204 -8.61 -11.03 -17.15
C TYR A 204 -8.43 -9.88 -18.15
N TYR A 205 -7.48 -8.97 -17.91
CA TYR A 205 -7.15 -7.89 -18.86
C TYR A 205 -6.75 -8.44 -20.24
N PHE A 206 -5.81 -9.41 -20.28
CA PHE A 206 -5.40 -10.00 -21.55
C PHE A 206 -6.53 -10.82 -22.21
N PHE A 207 -7.38 -11.46 -21.41
CA PHE A 207 -8.57 -12.15 -21.92
C PHE A 207 -9.56 -11.18 -22.58
N LEU A 208 -9.89 -10.06 -21.93
CA LEU A 208 -10.77 -9.04 -22.52
C LEU A 208 -10.19 -8.46 -23.82
N ARG A 209 -8.86 -8.32 -23.89
CA ARG A 209 -8.17 -7.89 -25.09
C ARG A 209 -8.33 -8.88 -26.25
N ILE A 210 -8.19 -10.19 -25.98
CA ILE A 210 -8.43 -11.25 -26.98
C ILE A 210 -9.89 -11.22 -27.47
N MET A 211 -10.84 -10.93 -26.58
CA MET A 211 -12.27 -10.88 -26.92
C MET A 211 -12.67 -9.63 -27.72
N GLY A 212 -11.73 -8.73 -28.05
CA GLY A 212 -11.99 -7.56 -28.89
C GLY A 212 -12.71 -6.40 -28.17
N PHE A 213 -12.71 -6.37 -26.84
CA PHE A 213 -13.28 -5.25 -26.06
C PHE A 213 -12.40 -3.99 -26.06
N GLU A 214 -11.39 -3.91 -26.93
CA GLU A 214 -10.47 -2.77 -27.05
C GLU A 214 -11.25 -1.45 -27.26
N SER A 215 -12.24 -1.39 -28.17
CA SER A 215 -12.84 -0.11 -28.57
C SER A 215 -13.78 0.54 -27.53
N ILE A 216 -14.42 -0.25 -26.65
CA ILE A 216 -15.38 0.28 -25.66
C ILE A 216 -14.64 0.81 -24.44
N ALA A 217 -13.56 0.13 -24.03
CA ALA A 217 -12.69 0.63 -22.96
C ALA A 217 -11.85 1.84 -23.42
N GLU A 218 -11.76 2.08 -24.73
CA GLU A 218 -10.83 3.05 -25.29
C GLU A 218 -11.38 4.47 -25.52
N SER A 219 -12.66 4.73 -25.25
CA SER A 219 -13.23 6.07 -25.49
C SER A 219 -13.34 6.94 -24.23
N GLY A 220 -12.78 8.16 -24.30
CA GLY A 220 -12.77 9.10 -23.18
C GLY A 220 -14.15 9.67 -22.87
N VAL A 221 -15.05 9.63 -23.85
CA VAL A 221 -16.47 9.97 -23.67
C VAL A 221 -17.09 9.08 -22.61
N ILE A 222 -16.78 7.78 -22.62
CA ILE A 222 -17.28 6.84 -21.60
C ILE A 222 -16.72 7.20 -20.21
N ALA A 223 -15.45 7.59 -20.11
CA ALA A 223 -14.88 8.01 -18.84
C ALA A 223 -15.58 9.26 -18.27
N TRP A 224 -15.89 10.27 -19.09
CA TRP A 224 -16.69 11.43 -18.67
C TRP A 224 -18.12 11.06 -18.26
N LEU A 225 -18.75 10.16 -19.02
CA LEU A 225 -20.09 9.65 -18.72
C LEU A 225 -20.14 8.84 -17.43
N PHE A 226 -19.04 8.21 -17.00
CA PHE A 226 -18.96 7.58 -15.68
C PHE A 226 -18.67 8.59 -14.57
N LEU A 227 -17.84 9.61 -14.82
CA LEU A 227 -17.42 10.56 -13.79
C LEU A 227 -18.59 11.35 -13.21
N ILE A 228 -19.46 11.91 -14.06
CA ILE A 228 -20.59 12.76 -13.63
C ILE A 228 -21.57 12.00 -12.72
N PRO A 229 -22.18 10.86 -13.14
CA PRO A 229 -23.09 10.11 -12.28
C PRO A 229 -22.36 9.56 -11.07
N ALA A 230 -21.12 9.08 -11.18
CA ALA A 230 -20.39 8.56 -10.02
C ALA A 230 -20.16 9.65 -8.94
N THR A 231 -19.89 10.89 -9.34
CA THR A 231 -19.82 12.04 -8.43
C THR A 231 -21.17 12.29 -7.75
N ALA A 232 -22.26 12.22 -8.51
CA ALA A 232 -23.62 12.33 -7.98
C ALA A 232 -23.95 11.19 -6.99
N TYR A 233 -23.51 9.95 -7.26
CA TYR A 233 -23.64 8.80 -6.36
C TYR A 233 -22.89 9.01 -5.04
N VAL A 234 -21.68 9.58 -5.07
CA VAL A 234 -20.96 9.95 -3.85
C VAL A 234 -21.73 11.04 -3.09
N GLY A 235 -22.23 12.07 -3.76
CA GLY A 235 -23.08 13.08 -3.13
C GLY A 235 -24.38 12.53 -2.53
N GLY A 236 -25.00 11.56 -3.22
CA GLY A 236 -26.21 10.86 -2.80
C GLY A 236 -26.02 10.06 -1.50
N SER A 237 -24.79 9.62 -1.20
CA SER A 237 -24.49 8.93 0.06
C SER A 237 -24.88 9.76 1.30
N ILE A 238 -24.68 11.08 1.28
CA ILE A 238 -25.12 11.98 2.37
C ILE A 238 -26.65 11.97 2.48
N TRP A 239 -27.34 11.99 1.35
CA TRP A 239 -28.80 12.06 1.32
C TRP A 239 -29.42 10.81 1.94
N TYR A 240 -28.87 9.62 1.63
CA TYR A 240 -29.26 8.37 2.26
C TYR A 240 -28.97 8.36 3.77
N GLU A 241 -27.78 8.82 4.18
CA GLU A 241 -27.42 8.91 5.60
C GLU A 241 -28.41 9.81 6.37
N LYS A 242 -28.80 10.96 5.81
CA LYS A 242 -29.80 11.86 6.41
C LYS A 242 -31.20 11.25 6.54
N ARG A 243 -31.52 10.24 5.75
CA ARG A 243 -32.78 9.48 5.83
C ARG A 243 -32.69 8.29 6.78
N GLY A 244 -31.52 8.02 7.37
CA GLY A 244 -31.28 6.84 8.20
C GLY A 244 -30.98 5.57 7.40
N GLU A 245 -30.85 5.66 6.08
CA GLU A 245 -30.58 4.53 5.17
C GLU A 245 -29.06 4.28 5.05
N THR A 246 -28.41 3.93 6.18
CA THR A 246 -26.94 3.88 6.28
C THR A 246 -26.27 2.86 5.33
N GLU A 247 -26.89 1.71 5.06
CA GLU A 247 -26.34 0.71 4.14
C GLU A 247 -26.37 1.18 2.69
N ALA A 248 -27.51 1.76 2.25
CA ALA A 248 -27.63 2.32 0.91
C ALA A 248 -26.64 3.47 0.69
N GLY A 249 -26.45 4.32 1.71
CA GLY A 249 -25.43 5.36 1.71
C GLY A 249 -24.02 4.80 1.52
N TYR A 250 -23.67 3.73 2.23
CA TYR A 250 -22.37 3.06 2.11
C TYR A 250 -22.14 2.44 0.73
N TYR A 251 -23.11 1.72 0.16
CA TYR A 251 -22.96 1.14 -1.18
C TYR A 251 -22.86 2.21 -2.26
N SER A 252 -23.71 3.25 -2.20
CA SER A 252 -23.65 4.40 -3.11
C SER A 252 -22.28 5.07 -3.07
N TYR A 253 -21.71 5.20 -1.87
CA TYR A 253 -20.39 5.75 -1.66
C TYR A 253 -19.27 4.89 -2.27
N VAL A 254 -19.21 3.60 -1.92
CA VAL A 254 -18.14 2.70 -2.40
C VAL A 254 -18.18 2.58 -3.92
N PHE A 255 -19.37 2.40 -4.50
CA PHE A 255 -19.54 2.32 -5.94
C PHE A 255 -19.17 3.63 -6.63
N GLY A 256 -19.63 4.76 -6.10
CA GLY A 256 -19.28 6.09 -6.60
C GLY A 256 -17.77 6.33 -6.59
N VAL A 257 -17.08 6.03 -5.48
CA VAL A 257 -15.63 6.19 -5.38
C VAL A 257 -14.87 5.34 -6.40
N PHE A 258 -15.28 4.07 -6.56
CA PHE A 258 -14.65 3.17 -7.53
C PHE A 258 -14.85 3.62 -8.97
N ALA A 259 -16.08 4.03 -9.33
CA ALA A 259 -16.39 4.52 -10.66
C ALA A 259 -15.68 5.84 -10.99
N ILE A 260 -15.55 6.76 -10.01
CA ILE A 260 -14.73 7.97 -10.16
C ILE A 260 -13.27 7.61 -10.40
N LEU A 261 -12.69 6.71 -9.61
CA LEU A 261 -11.29 6.29 -9.75
C LEU A 261 -11.03 5.71 -11.15
N PHE A 262 -11.92 4.83 -11.62
CA PHE A 262 -11.84 4.24 -12.96
C PHE A 262 -11.90 5.31 -14.05
N ALA A 263 -12.85 6.24 -13.96
CA ALA A 263 -12.98 7.36 -14.89
C ALA A 263 -11.72 8.23 -14.93
N PHE A 264 -11.15 8.55 -13.76
CA PHE A 264 -9.91 9.34 -13.68
C PHE A 264 -8.73 8.65 -14.33
N ILE A 265 -8.50 7.36 -14.06
CA ILE A 265 -7.41 6.59 -14.67
C ILE A 265 -7.53 6.65 -16.19
N ARG A 266 -8.74 6.49 -16.73
CA ARG A 266 -8.95 6.52 -18.18
C ARG A 266 -8.73 7.91 -18.77
N LEU A 267 -9.30 8.95 -18.17
CA LEU A 267 -9.08 10.32 -18.62
C LEU A 267 -7.60 10.70 -18.58
N LEU A 268 -6.88 10.27 -17.53
CA LEU A 268 -5.44 10.47 -17.40
C LEU A 268 -4.62 9.79 -18.48
N GLN A 269 -5.13 8.77 -19.17
CA GLN A 269 -4.44 8.14 -20.30
C GLN A 269 -4.69 8.92 -21.60
N GLU A 270 -5.93 9.29 -21.86
CA GLU A 270 -6.34 9.89 -23.14
C GLU A 270 -6.02 11.37 -23.30
N MET A 271 -5.73 12.07 -22.21
CA MET A 271 -5.62 13.52 -22.28
C MET A 271 -4.51 13.99 -23.23
N PRO A 272 -4.76 15.04 -24.03
CA PRO A 272 -3.69 15.70 -24.76
C PRO A 272 -2.75 16.37 -23.78
N ASN A 273 -1.47 16.43 -24.13
CA ASN A 273 -0.42 17.04 -23.32
C ASN A 273 -0.54 18.58 -23.31
N SER A 274 -1.59 19.09 -22.66
CA SER A 274 -1.86 20.52 -22.53
C SER A 274 -1.90 20.94 -21.06
N ALA A 275 -1.36 22.13 -20.78
CA ALA A 275 -1.35 22.69 -19.43
C ALA A 275 -2.78 22.91 -18.88
N VAL A 276 -3.76 23.16 -19.76
CA VAL A 276 -5.17 23.37 -19.37
C VAL A 276 -5.74 22.12 -18.70
N TRP A 277 -5.49 20.95 -19.27
CA TRP A 277 -5.94 19.68 -18.71
C TRP A 277 -5.26 19.35 -17.39
N LEU A 278 -3.95 19.60 -17.29
CA LEU A 278 -3.23 19.44 -16.04
C LEU A 278 -3.86 20.27 -14.91
N VAL A 279 -4.11 21.56 -15.17
CA VAL A 279 -4.74 22.47 -14.21
C VAL A 279 -6.15 21.99 -13.87
N ALA A 280 -6.95 21.56 -14.85
CA ALA A 280 -8.29 21.04 -14.60
C ALA A 280 -8.29 19.82 -13.66
N PHE A 281 -7.35 18.89 -13.82
CA PHE A 281 -7.24 17.71 -12.96
C PHE A 281 -6.72 18.06 -11.56
N LEU A 282 -5.77 18.98 -11.46
CA LEU A 282 -5.33 19.50 -10.16
C LEU A 282 -6.49 20.13 -9.40
N LEU A 283 -7.28 20.99 -10.07
CA LEU A 283 -8.47 21.59 -9.48
C LEU A 283 -9.51 20.54 -9.09
N ALA A 284 -9.74 19.52 -9.92
CA ALA A 284 -10.64 18.42 -9.60
C ALA A 284 -10.17 17.64 -8.36
N GLY A 285 -8.88 17.30 -8.29
CA GLY A 285 -8.30 16.61 -7.14
C GLY A 285 -8.38 17.44 -5.85
N ILE A 286 -8.07 18.74 -5.92
CA ILE A 286 -8.24 19.68 -4.81
C ILE A 286 -9.71 19.76 -4.38
N ALA A 287 -10.66 19.78 -5.33
CA ALA A 287 -12.08 19.81 -5.04
C ALA A 287 -12.55 18.54 -4.31
N TYR A 288 -12.16 17.35 -4.76
CA TYR A 288 -12.47 16.08 -4.07
C TYR A 288 -11.85 16.02 -2.68
N PHE A 289 -10.62 16.49 -2.52
CA PHE A 289 -9.97 16.58 -1.21
C PHE A 289 -10.72 17.56 -0.29
N GLY A 290 -11.12 18.72 -0.81
CA GLY A 290 -11.94 19.71 -0.12
C GLY A 290 -13.30 19.17 0.29
N MET A 291 -13.95 18.38 -0.57
CA MET A 291 -15.17 17.65 -0.22
C MET A 291 -14.92 16.68 0.93
N GLY A 292 -13.81 15.93 0.93
CA GLY A 292 -13.40 15.10 2.06
C GLY A 292 -13.34 15.88 3.39
N MET A 293 -12.74 17.08 3.37
CA MET A 293 -12.71 17.99 4.53
C MET A 293 -14.08 18.44 4.99
N LEU A 294 -15.00 18.74 4.05
CA LEU A 294 -16.37 19.09 4.40
C LEU A 294 -17.11 17.91 5.06
N TYR A 295 -16.89 16.69 4.57
CA TYR A 295 -17.48 15.48 5.15
C TYR A 295 -16.96 15.21 6.56
N GLU A 296 -15.64 15.31 6.77
CA GLU A 296 -15.03 15.14 8.09
C GLU A 296 -15.53 16.20 9.07
N LYS A 297 -15.60 17.48 8.66
CA LYS A 297 -16.11 18.58 9.50
C LYS A 297 -17.56 18.34 9.94
N ASN A 298 -18.37 17.70 9.11
CA ASN A 298 -19.77 17.39 9.40
C ASN A 298 -19.96 16.06 10.16
N GLY A 299 -18.87 15.37 10.56
CA GLY A 299 -18.92 14.12 11.32
C GLY A 299 -19.14 12.86 10.48
N TYR A 300 -19.10 12.95 9.15
CA TYR A 300 -19.27 11.83 8.22
C TYR A 300 -17.96 11.05 7.97
N TYR A 301 -17.32 10.59 9.05
CA TYR A 301 -15.97 9.98 8.99
C TYR A 301 -15.86 8.74 8.07
N LYS A 302 -16.94 7.96 7.94
CA LYS A 302 -16.95 6.77 7.05
C LYS A 302 -16.81 7.13 5.57
N TYR A 303 -17.26 8.32 5.20
CA TYR A 303 -17.41 8.75 3.82
C TYR A 303 -16.29 9.74 3.39
N CYS A 304 -15.47 10.24 4.32
CA CYS A 304 -14.38 11.16 3.96
C CYS A 304 -13.15 10.43 3.39
N GLN A 305 -12.85 9.20 3.83
CA GLN A 305 -11.60 8.50 3.48
C GLN A 305 -11.39 8.30 1.98
N GLY A 306 -12.38 7.76 1.27
CA GLY A 306 -12.37 7.61 -0.19
C GLY A 306 -12.35 8.93 -0.95
N LEU A 307 -12.96 10.01 -0.43
CA LEU A 307 -12.86 11.34 -1.04
C LEU A 307 -11.45 11.92 -0.92
N TYR A 308 -10.80 11.76 0.24
CA TYR A 308 -9.39 12.10 0.39
C TYR A 308 -8.51 11.26 -0.51
N LEU A 309 -8.78 9.95 -0.63
CA LEU A 309 -8.03 9.06 -1.51
C LEU A 309 -8.15 9.49 -2.97
N LEU A 310 -9.36 9.81 -3.43
CA LEU A 310 -9.61 10.33 -4.76
C LEU A 310 -8.90 11.67 -4.97
N GLY A 311 -9.07 12.61 -4.07
CA GLY A 311 -8.44 13.93 -4.18
C GLY A 311 -6.92 13.84 -4.23
N ALA A 312 -6.32 13.11 -3.29
CA ALA A 312 -4.87 12.89 -3.24
C ALA A 312 -4.37 12.11 -4.46
N GLY A 313 -5.09 11.08 -4.89
CA GLY A 313 -4.77 10.28 -6.07
C GLY A 313 -4.81 11.09 -7.36
N VAL A 314 -5.85 11.89 -7.56
CA VAL A 314 -5.98 12.75 -8.75
C VAL A 314 -4.89 13.81 -8.78
N VAL A 315 -4.61 14.48 -7.66
CA VAL A 315 -3.47 15.42 -7.57
C VAL A 315 -2.16 14.70 -7.88
N PHE A 316 -1.95 13.52 -7.28
CA PHE A 316 -0.76 12.71 -7.52
C PHE A 316 -0.58 12.39 -9.01
N PHE A 317 -1.59 11.82 -9.66
CA PHE A 317 -1.48 11.42 -11.07
C PHE A 317 -1.42 12.61 -12.04
N ALA A 318 -2.09 13.72 -11.74
CA ALA A 318 -1.99 14.94 -12.54
C ALA A 318 -0.54 15.45 -12.53
N LEU A 319 0.05 15.56 -11.34
CA LEU A 319 1.46 15.93 -11.15
C LEU A 319 2.42 14.91 -11.77
N LEU A 320 2.14 13.61 -11.64
CA LEU A 320 2.90 12.53 -12.28
C LEU A 320 2.91 12.69 -13.80
N ARG A 321 1.77 13.02 -14.40
CA ARG A 321 1.71 13.25 -15.84
C ARG A 321 2.49 14.50 -16.24
N ALA A 322 2.40 15.58 -15.47
CA ALA A 322 3.21 16.77 -15.69
C ALA A 322 4.72 16.47 -15.67
N TRP A 323 5.12 15.47 -14.87
CA TRP A 323 6.47 14.92 -14.90
C TRP A 323 6.79 14.27 -16.24
N ILE A 324 6.04 13.23 -16.65
CA ILE A 324 6.43 12.34 -17.77
C ILE A 324 6.79 13.18 -19.01
N ASP A 325 6.07 14.27 -19.21
CA ASP A 325 6.21 15.15 -20.35
C ASP A 325 7.22 16.31 -20.15
N GLY A 326 7.70 16.52 -18.93
CA GLY A 326 8.58 17.63 -18.52
C GLY A 326 7.91 19.00 -18.61
N THR A 327 6.57 19.05 -18.57
CA THR A 327 5.79 20.27 -18.89
C THR A 327 5.96 21.38 -17.88
N LEU A 328 6.23 21.06 -16.60
CA LEU A 328 6.39 22.06 -15.54
C LEU A 328 7.51 23.07 -15.84
N LEU A 329 8.73 22.58 -16.09
CA LEU A 329 9.87 23.46 -16.40
C LEU A 329 9.82 23.99 -17.83
N LYS A 330 9.35 23.20 -18.81
CA LYS A 330 9.20 23.67 -20.20
C LYS A 330 8.27 24.89 -20.29
N GLY A 331 7.14 24.85 -19.59
CA GLY A 331 6.20 25.97 -19.53
C GLY A 331 6.76 27.18 -18.79
N ALA A 332 7.48 26.96 -17.68
CA ALA A 332 8.04 28.05 -16.86
C ALA A 332 9.23 28.76 -17.52
N MET A 333 10.11 28.03 -18.20
CA MET A 333 11.32 28.62 -18.79
C MET A 333 11.14 29.08 -20.25
N GLY A 334 10.07 28.70 -20.94
CA GLY A 334 9.86 29.01 -22.36
C GLY A 334 10.90 28.39 -23.30
N ILE A 335 11.67 27.40 -22.81
CA ILE A 335 12.75 26.76 -23.56
C ILE A 335 12.16 25.61 -24.40
N VAL A 336 12.19 25.77 -25.72
CA VAL A 336 11.61 24.81 -26.68
C VAL A 336 12.60 23.70 -27.09
N SER A 337 13.92 23.84 -26.83
CA SER A 337 14.93 23.01 -27.51
C SER A 337 16.10 22.46 -26.68
N VAL A 338 16.20 22.71 -25.37
CA VAL A 338 17.34 22.20 -24.56
C VAL A 338 17.09 20.76 -24.10
N GLU A 339 18.16 19.95 -24.12
CA GLU A 339 18.28 18.54 -23.67
C GLU A 339 17.14 18.10 -22.73
N SER A 340 16.17 17.38 -23.29
CA SER A 340 14.92 17.04 -22.62
C SER A 340 15.11 16.28 -21.32
N GLU A 341 16.16 15.49 -21.19
CA GLU A 341 16.39 14.60 -20.05
C GLU A 341 16.70 15.36 -18.76
N LYS A 342 17.59 16.37 -18.82
CA LYS A 342 17.92 17.19 -17.64
C LYS A 342 16.73 18.01 -17.16
N VAL A 343 15.95 18.56 -18.09
CA VAL A 343 14.74 19.31 -17.78
C VAL A 343 13.69 18.40 -17.12
N ILE A 344 13.52 17.17 -17.62
CA ILE A 344 12.63 16.17 -17.02
C ILE A 344 13.12 15.80 -15.61
N GLY A 345 14.41 15.53 -15.45
CA GLY A 345 15.01 15.17 -14.17
C GLY A 345 14.85 16.26 -13.10
N TRP A 346 15.17 17.52 -13.43
CA TRP A 346 14.97 18.64 -12.49
C TRP A 346 13.50 18.93 -12.20
N SER A 347 12.60 18.75 -13.18
CA SER A 347 11.16 18.87 -12.96
C SER A 347 10.70 17.89 -11.88
N ASN A 348 11.26 16.68 -11.87
CA ASN A 348 10.96 15.69 -10.83
C ASN A 348 11.52 16.02 -9.47
N VAL A 349 12.73 16.57 -9.40
CA VAL A 349 13.30 16.99 -8.12
C VAL A 349 12.36 18.03 -7.48
N ILE A 350 11.93 19.03 -8.26
CA ILE A 350 10.95 20.04 -7.82
C ILE A 350 9.64 19.38 -7.38
N LEU A 351 9.16 18.40 -8.13
CA LEU A 351 7.92 17.69 -7.81
C LEU A 351 8.02 16.88 -6.51
N GLY A 352 9.14 16.19 -6.29
CA GLY A 352 9.41 15.49 -5.04
C GLY A 352 9.42 16.43 -3.85
N VAL A 353 10.03 17.61 -4.00
CA VAL A 353 9.98 18.66 -2.98
C VAL A 353 8.54 19.17 -2.76
N LEU A 354 7.76 19.35 -3.81
CA LEU A 354 6.36 19.76 -3.71
C LEU A 354 5.53 18.73 -2.93
N TYR A 355 5.71 17.43 -3.19
CA TYR A 355 5.05 16.36 -2.42
C TYR A 355 5.46 16.35 -0.96
N LEU A 356 6.75 16.59 -0.64
CA LEU A 356 7.19 16.72 0.75
C LEU A 356 6.57 17.95 1.42
N PHE A 357 6.41 19.05 0.71
CA PHE A 357 5.69 20.23 1.22
C PHE A 357 4.20 19.95 1.46
N LEU A 358 3.55 19.21 0.54
CA LEU A 358 2.19 18.73 0.74
C LEU A 358 2.09 17.81 1.97
N ALA A 359 3.06 16.93 2.19
CA ALA A 359 3.10 16.07 3.38
C ALA A 359 3.14 16.89 4.68
N VAL A 360 3.99 17.93 4.74
CA VAL A 360 4.04 18.85 5.89
C VAL A 360 2.71 19.58 6.06
N SER A 361 2.14 20.09 4.96
CA SER A 361 0.86 20.80 4.97
C SER A 361 -0.30 19.91 5.48
N MET A 362 -0.34 18.65 5.06
CA MET A 362 -1.33 17.68 5.53
C MET A 362 -1.13 17.33 7.01
N GLY A 363 0.12 17.24 7.48
CA GLY A 363 0.42 17.04 8.90
C GLY A 363 -0.11 18.17 9.79
N GLU A 364 -0.06 19.41 9.29
CA GLU A 364 -0.59 20.60 9.98
C GLU A 364 -2.13 20.61 10.07
N LEU A 365 -2.84 19.94 9.16
CA LEU A 365 -4.30 19.80 9.24
C LEU A 365 -4.77 19.07 10.51
N LYS A 366 -3.89 18.29 11.15
CA LYS A 366 -4.16 17.69 12.47
C LYS A 366 -4.46 18.75 13.53
N LYS A 367 -3.81 19.94 13.47
CA LYS A 367 -4.07 21.06 14.39
C LYS A 367 -5.46 21.68 14.16
N LEU A 368 -6.00 21.54 12.95
CA LEU A 368 -7.34 21.99 12.55
C LEU A 368 -8.45 20.95 12.79
N ARG A 369 -8.16 19.85 13.50
CA ARG A 369 -9.08 18.73 13.79
C ARG A 369 -9.47 17.87 12.58
N PHE A 370 -8.71 17.89 11.49
CA PHE A 370 -8.87 16.94 10.38
C PHE A 370 -7.93 15.74 10.59
N HIS A 371 -8.39 14.76 11.35
CA HIS A 371 -7.61 13.57 11.69
C HIS A 371 -7.43 12.64 10.49
N GLU A 372 -8.46 12.45 9.66
CA GLU A 372 -8.37 11.57 8.50
C GLU A 372 -7.54 12.21 7.37
N ALA A 373 -7.69 13.52 7.12
CA ALA A 373 -6.84 14.24 6.17
C ALA A 373 -5.35 14.14 6.55
N ALA A 374 -5.02 14.27 7.85
CA ALA A 374 -3.64 14.21 8.33
C ALA A 374 -2.96 12.85 8.09
N ARG A 375 -3.71 11.76 7.92
CA ARG A 375 -3.15 10.44 7.60
C ARG A 375 -2.51 10.39 6.21
N TYR A 376 -2.96 11.25 5.29
CA TYR A 376 -2.37 11.37 3.95
C TYR A 376 -1.01 12.07 3.96
N ALA A 377 -0.59 12.68 5.08
CA ALA A 377 0.77 13.16 5.24
C ALA A 377 1.78 12.03 5.01
N GLU A 378 1.55 10.84 5.59
CA GLU A 378 2.44 9.68 5.43
C GLU A 378 2.53 9.21 3.97
N PHE A 379 1.41 9.30 3.22
CA PHE A 379 1.37 8.96 1.79
C PHE A 379 2.21 9.92 0.96
N PHE A 380 1.96 11.23 1.09
CA PHE A 380 2.72 12.25 0.35
C PHE A 380 4.19 12.29 0.75
N GLU A 381 4.50 11.96 2.00
CA GLU A 381 5.87 11.84 2.46
C GLU A 381 6.59 10.69 1.74
N GLY A 382 5.98 9.49 1.71
CA GLY A 382 6.54 8.35 0.98
C GLY A 382 6.69 8.64 -0.52
N VAL A 383 5.65 9.19 -1.15
CA VAL A 383 5.70 9.57 -2.56
C VAL A 383 6.78 10.61 -2.82
N GLY A 384 6.86 11.68 -2.02
CA GLY A 384 7.83 12.75 -2.18
C GLY A 384 9.27 12.28 -2.01
N CYS A 385 9.54 11.42 -1.02
CA CYS A 385 10.84 10.79 -0.84
C CYS A 385 11.24 9.97 -2.08
N PHE A 386 10.33 9.11 -2.55
CA PHE A 386 10.56 8.24 -3.69
C PHE A 386 10.81 9.06 -4.95
N TRP A 387 10.00 10.10 -5.17
CA TRP A 387 10.11 10.97 -6.33
C TRP A 387 11.41 11.75 -6.35
N PHE A 388 11.78 12.37 -5.22
CA PHE A 388 12.99 13.16 -5.10
C PHE A 388 14.24 12.31 -5.35
N LEU A 389 14.37 11.16 -4.69
CA LEU A 389 15.54 10.30 -4.85
C LEU A 389 15.56 9.59 -6.21
N GLY A 390 14.40 9.16 -6.71
CA GLY A 390 14.28 8.60 -8.06
C GLY A 390 14.66 9.61 -9.15
N ALA A 391 14.32 10.89 -8.96
CA ALA A 391 14.70 11.98 -9.86
C ALA A 391 16.21 12.22 -9.90
N LEU A 392 16.84 12.29 -8.73
CA LEU A 392 18.29 12.40 -8.62
C LEU A 392 18.96 11.19 -9.28
N HIS A 393 18.39 10.00 -9.08
CA HIS A 393 18.90 8.79 -9.69
C HIS A 393 18.81 8.86 -11.20
N TYR A 394 17.66 9.27 -11.73
CA TYR A 394 17.44 9.46 -13.16
C TYR A 394 18.41 10.49 -13.76
N LEU A 395 18.68 11.60 -13.08
CA LEU A 395 19.68 12.58 -13.50
C LEU A 395 21.11 12.01 -13.54
N GLY A 396 21.42 11.05 -12.67
CA GLY A 396 22.70 10.34 -12.67
C GLY A 396 22.78 9.16 -13.65
N LEU A 397 21.68 8.76 -14.29
CA LEU A 397 21.72 7.70 -15.31
C LEU A 397 22.52 8.18 -16.52
N GLY A 398 23.36 7.30 -17.08
CA GLY A 398 24.23 7.60 -18.22
C GLY A 398 25.69 7.85 -17.84
N GLY A 399 26.04 7.81 -16.56
CA GLY A 399 27.37 7.36 -16.14
C GLY A 399 28.53 8.33 -16.29
N ARG A 400 28.23 9.59 -16.55
CA ARG A 400 29.26 10.61 -16.86
C ARG A 400 29.06 11.91 -16.10
N GLU A 401 28.13 11.93 -15.15
CA GLU A 401 27.80 13.12 -14.39
C GLU A 401 28.04 12.88 -12.88
N PRO A 402 29.32 12.90 -12.41
CA PRO A 402 29.69 12.56 -11.04
C PRO A 402 29.00 13.44 -9.99
N VAL A 403 28.55 14.63 -10.40
CA VAL A 403 27.75 15.53 -9.57
C VAL A 403 26.43 14.87 -9.17
N TYR A 404 25.68 14.29 -10.11
CA TYR A 404 24.39 13.67 -9.81
C TYR A 404 24.53 12.35 -9.05
N GLU A 405 25.55 11.54 -9.37
CA GLU A 405 25.85 10.34 -8.59
C GLU A 405 26.13 10.68 -7.13
N THR A 406 26.95 11.72 -6.89
CA THR A 406 27.24 12.21 -5.54
C THR A 406 25.97 12.71 -4.84
N LEU A 407 25.09 13.41 -5.56
CA LEU A 407 23.81 13.88 -5.02
C LEU A 407 22.86 12.73 -4.66
N VAL A 408 22.82 11.65 -5.43
CA VAL A 408 22.03 10.45 -5.11
C VAL A 408 22.53 9.79 -3.84
N LEU A 409 23.85 9.62 -3.71
CA LEU A 409 24.47 9.03 -2.52
C LEU A 409 24.18 9.88 -1.28
N LEU A 410 24.47 11.19 -1.35
CA LEU A 410 24.24 12.13 -0.26
C LEU A 410 22.76 12.26 0.07
N GLY A 411 21.89 12.26 -0.95
CA GLY A 411 20.44 12.27 -0.78
C GLY A 411 19.97 11.01 -0.04
N SER A 412 20.41 9.82 -0.48
CA SER A 412 20.03 8.56 0.14
C SER A 412 20.45 8.50 1.61
N LEU A 413 21.70 8.87 1.93
CA LEU A 413 22.20 8.97 3.30
C LEU A 413 21.46 10.04 4.10
N GLY A 414 21.21 11.21 3.48
CA GLY A 414 20.47 12.30 4.08
C GLY A 414 19.06 11.88 4.52
N PHE A 415 18.34 11.12 3.69
CA PHE A 415 17.02 10.58 4.05
C PHE A 415 17.11 9.55 5.18
N ILE A 416 18.14 8.70 5.20
CA ILE A 416 18.38 7.76 6.30
C ILE A 416 18.65 8.50 7.62
N PHE A 417 19.46 9.55 7.63
CA PHE A 417 19.72 10.33 8.85
C PHE A 417 18.51 11.18 9.27
N LEU A 418 17.82 11.79 8.29
CA LEU A 418 16.62 12.59 8.53
C LEU A 418 15.47 11.73 9.08
N SER A 419 15.45 10.43 8.79
CA SER A 419 14.48 9.49 9.36
C SER A 419 14.55 9.45 10.89
N VAL A 420 15.73 9.63 11.49
CA VAL A 420 15.94 9.67 12.94
C VAL A 420 15.35 10.95 13.53
N LEU A 421 15.58 12.10 12.88
CA LEU A 421 15.08 13.40 13.32
C LEU A 421 13.56 13.51 13.19
N ARG A 422 12.99 13.02 12.09
CA ARG A 422 11.55 13.04 11.81
C ARG A 422 10.78 11.89 12.46
N ILE A 423 11.49 10.88 12.98
CA ILE A 423 10.89 9.62 13.49
C ILE A 423 9.97 9.01 12.41
N SER A 424 10.38 9.11 11.14
CA SER A 424 9.60 8.58 10.03
C SER A 424 10.22 7.31 9.45
N ARG A 425 9.36 6.30 9.25
CA ARG A 425 9.74 5.04 8.61
C ARG A 425 9.91 5.17 7.10
N GLN A 426 9.16 6.06 6.46
CA GLN A 426 9.19 6.20 5.00
C GLN A 426 10.55 6.72 4.53
N PHE A 427 11.10 7.73 5.21
CA PHE A 427 12.45 8.23 4.98
C PHE A 427 13.51 7.13 5.07
N LEU A 428 13.42 6.28 6.10
CA LEU A 428 14.37 5.19 6.30
C LEU A 428 14.28 4.15 5.17
N TYR A 429 13.07 3.67 4.87
CA TYR A 429 12.87 2.62 3.87
C TYR A 429 13.26 3.10 2.47
N ILE A 430 12.81 4.29 2.07
CA ILE A 430 13.06 4.81 0.73
C ILE A 430 14.51 5.25 0.59
N GLY A 431 15.11 5.89 1.60
CA GLY A 431 16.54 6.22 1.59
C GLY A 431 17.43 4.98 1.48
N THR A 432 17.10 3.92 2.23
CA THR A 432 17.82 2.63 2.15
C THR A 432 17.63 1.96 0.79
N MET A 433 16.39 1.92 0.27
CA MET A 433 16.09 1.35 -1.04
C MET A 433 16.84 2.12 -2.15
N SER A 434 16.85 3.45 -2.10
CA SER A 434 17.56 4.29 -3.07
C SER A 434 19.08 4.07 -3.00
N LEU A 435 19.65 3.92 -1.79
CA LEU A 435 21.06 3.58 -1.62
C LEU A 435 21.40 2.21 -2.25
N ILE A 436 20.53 1.21 -2.06
CA ILE A 436 20.69 -0.12 -2.65
C ILE A 436 20.64 -0.03 -4.19
N ILE A 437 19.65 0.67 -4.74
CA ILE A 437 19.51 0.89 -6.19
C ILE A 437 20.75 1.61 -6.73
N TYR A 438 21.23 2.65 -6.05
CA TYR A 438 22.44 3.38 -6.44
C TYR A 438 23.68 2.48 -6.47
N ILE A 439 23.92 1.67 -5.43
CA ILE A 439 25.03 0.71 -5.39
C ILE A 439 24.95 -0.27 -6.56
N PHE A 440 23.73 -0.73 -6.91
CA PHE A 440 23.52 -1.62 -8.05
C PHE A 440 23.70 -0.92 -9.40
N SER A 441 23.26 0.34 -9.53
CA SER A 441 23.37 1.11 -10.76
C SER A 441 24.84 1.41 -11.11
N ILE A 442 25.61 1.93 -10.16
CA ILE A 442 27.07 2.10 -10.31
C ILE A 442 27.69 0.77 -10.71
N ARG A 443 27.33 -0.30 -10.01
CA ARG A 443 27.93 -1.60 -10.32
C ARG A 443 27.52 -2.11 -11.71
N GLY A 444 26.29 -1.88 -12.15
CA GLY A 444 25.85 -2.24 -13.50
C GLY A 444 26.71 -1.57 -14.56
N GLU A 445 27.01 -0.29 -14.38
CA GLU A 445 27.80 0.50 -15.32
C GLU A 445 29.29 0.12 -15.33
N TYR A 446 29.92 0.06 -14.15
CA TYR A 446 31.35 -0.24 -14.06
C TYR A 446 31.67 -1.74 -14.25
N PHE A 447 30.67 -2.63 -14.20
CA PHE A 447 30.85 -4.07 -14.31
C PHE A 447 29.93 -4.74 -15.34
N GLU A 448 29.39 -4.00 -16.32
CA GLU A 448 28.42 -4.47 -17.33
C GLU A 448 28.87 -5.72 -18.08
N ASN A 449 30.19 -5.86 -18.28
CA ASN A 449 30.80 -7.00 -18.97
C ASN A 449 30.91 -8.27 -18.11
N SER A 450 30.50 -8.22 -16.84
CA SER A 450 30.63 -9.33 -15.90
C SER A 450 29.27 -9.95 -15.58
N VAL A 451 28.86 -10.91 -16.40
CA VAL A 451 27.61 -11.70 -16.20
C VAL A 451 27.59 -12.45 -14.85
N GLY A 452 28.72 -12.55 -14.16
CA GLY A 452 28.80 -13.02 -12.79
C GLY A 452 27.97 -12.19 -11.79
N TRP A 453 27.49 -11.00 -12.17
CA TRP A 453 26.85 -10.10 -11.21
C TRP A 453 25.44 -10.51 -10.75
N PRO A 454 24.43 -10.74 -11.63
CA PRO A 454 23.12 -11.23 -11.17
C PRO A 454 23.25 -12.54 -10.40
N LEU A 455 24.18 -13.40 -10.81
CA LEU A 455 24.50 -14.64 -10.09
C LEU A 455 25.06 -14.35 -8.69
N THR A 456 25.98 -13.38 -8.57
CA THR A 456 26.51 -12.93 -7.27
C THR A 456 25.40 -12.36 -6.39
N LEU A 457 24.42 -11.63 -6.96
CA LEU A 457 23.26 -11.15 -6.21
C LEU A 457 22.36 -12.27 -5.73
N PHE A 458 22.10 -13.29 -6.57
CA PHE A 458 21.38 -14.48 -6.14
C PHE A 458 22.09 -15.15 -4.96
N VAL A 459 23.40 -15.36 -5.07
CA VAL A 459 24.20 -15.98 -4.00
C VAL A 459 24.20 -15.13 -2.74
N ALA A 460 24.41 -13.81 -2.86
CA ALA A 460 24.43 -12.89 -1.71
C ALA A 460 23.06 -12.79 -1.04
N GLY A 461 21.98 -12.71 -1.82
CA GLY A 461 20.61 -12.68 -1.31
C GLY A 461 20.24 -13.97 -0.59
N LEU A 462 20.52 -15.13 -1.19
CA LEU A 462 20.33 -16.45 -0.58
C LEU A 462 21.17 -16.62 0.69
N ALA A 463 22.43 -16.18 0.69
CA ALA A 463 23.30 -16.21 1.85
C ALA A 463 22.76 -15.32 2.97
N SER A 464 22.28 -14.11 2.66
CA SER A 464 21.65 -13.21 3.63
C SER A 464 20.40 -13.84 4.25
N MET A 465 19.55 -14.48 3.44
CA MET A 465 18.38 -15.22 3.93
C MET A 465 18.78 -16.39 4.85
N ALA A 466 19.78 -17.17 4.45
CA ALA A 466 20.28 -18.30 5.24
C ALA A 466 20.87 -17.84 6.58
N VAL A 467 21.65 -16.76 6.59
CA VAL A 467 22.18 -16.12 7.81
C VAL A 467 21.04 -15.61 8.70
N GLY A 468 20.02 -14.97 8.11
CA GLY A 468 18.82 -14.54 8.84
C GLY A 468 18.12 -15.69 9.57
N VAL A 469 17.95 -16.84 8.90
CA VAL A 469 17.41 -18.06 9.53
C VAL A 469 18.34 -18.61 10.61
N GLY A 470 19.65 -18.65 10.34
CA GLY A 470 20.67 -19.12 11.28
C GLY A 470 20.68 -18.33 12.58
N ILE A 471 20.69 -16.99 12.50
CA ILE A 471 20.63 -16.10 13.66
C ILE A 471 19.35 -16.34 14.47
N GLU A 472 18.22 -16.49 13.80
CA GLU A 472 16.96 -16.76 14.49
C GLU A 472 16.97 -18.11 15.21
N LYS A 473 17.53 -19.15 14.59
CA LYS A 473 17.69 -20.47 15.19
C LYS A 473 18.61 -20.43 16.41
N MET A 474 19.74 -19.71 16.32
CA MET A 474 20.64 -19.48 17.46
C MET A 474 19.96 -18.69 18.57
N ARG A 475 19.26 -17.60 18.21
CA ARG A 475 18.55 -16.75 19.17
C ARG A 475 17.62 -17.58 20.06
N ARG A 476 16.87 -18.49 19.44
CA ARG A 476 15.94 -19.36 20.18
C ARG A 476 16.66 -20.39 21.03
N ARG A 477 17.74 -20.98 20.52
CA ARG A 477 18.49 -21.98 21.26
C ARG A 477 19.15 -21.41 22.53
N TYR A 478 19.60 -20.16 22.50
CA TYR A 478 20.37 -19.56 23.60
C TYR A 478 19.59 -18.56 24.45
N PHE A 479 18.60 -17.87 23.89
CA PHE A 479 17.87 -16.79 24.59
C PHE A 479 16.39 -17.10 24.82
N SER A 480 15.87 -18.26 24.41
CA SER A 480 14.59 -18.74 24.94
C SER A 480 14.80 -19.27 26.35
N THR A 481 15.03 -18.38 27.31
CA THR A 481 14.72 -18.66 28.72
C THR A 481 13.27 -19.13 28.74
N LYS A 482 13.05 -20.38 29.15
CA LYS A 482 11.71 -20.91 29.41
C LYS A 482 10.99 -19.91 30.33
N PRO A 483 9.75 -19.50 30.00
CA PRO A 483 8.93 -18.78 30.95
C PRO A 483 8.72 -19.59 32.23
#